data_AF-X1IFF7-F1
#
_entry.id   AF-X1IFF7-F1
#
_cell.length_a   1.000
_cell.length_b   1.000
_cell.length_c   1.000
_cell.angle_alpha   90.00
_cell.angle_beta   90.00
_cell.angle_gamma   90.00
#
_symmetry.space_group_name_H-M   'P 1'
#
loop_
_entity.id
_entity.type
_entity.pdbx_description
1 polymer ?
#
loop_
_entity_poly.entity_id
_entity_poly.type
_entity_poly.pdbx_seq_one_letter_code
_entity_poly.pdbx_strand_id
1 'polypeptide(L)' 'MKKKDRLILEAGCGTGRFCCLLARDFPDAQVIGMDISPNSLKIANRLKECLQSQMSLL' A
#
# COMPACT_ATOMS: atom_id res chain seq x y z
N MET A 1 16.95 -12.37 16.77
CA MET A 1 17.23 -11.83 15.42
C MET A 1 16.16 -10.80 15.09
N LYS A 2 16.50 -9.52 14.86
CA LYS A 2 15.52 -8.52 14.38
C LYS A 2 15.12 -8.91 12.95
N LYS A 3 13.84 -9.19 12.72
CA LYS A 3 13.30 -9.56 11.41
C LYS A 3 13.46 -8.34 10.51
N LYS A 4 14.15 -8.51 9.38
CA LYS A 4 14.42 -7.43 8.40
C LYS A 4 13.07 -6.87 7.93
N ASP A 5 12.88 -5.55 8.03
CA ASP A 5 11.67 -4.84 7.62
C ASP A 5 11.32 -5.25 6.19
N ARG A 6 10.21 -5.98 6.01
CA ARG A 6 9.84 -6.53 4.70
C ARG A 6 9.29 -5.39 3.86
N LEU A 7 9.84 -5.17 2.67
CA LEU A 7 9.32 -4.19 1.72
C LEU A 7 8.54 -4.92 0.63
N ILE A 8 7.31 -4.48 0.38
CA ILE A 8 6.43 -5.03 -0.65
C ILE A 8 6.09 -3.90 -1.64
N LEU A 9 6.38 -4.10 -2.92
CA LEU A 9 5.98 -3.18 -3.99
C LEU A 9 4.86 -3.79 -4.82
N GLU A 10 3.75 -3.05 -4.97
CA GLU A 10 2.69 -3.35 -5.92
C GLU A 10 2.79 -2.39 -7.11
N ALA A 11 3.18 -2.91 -8.28
CA ALA A 11 3.21 -2.17 -9.53
C ALA A 11 1.85 -2.25 -10.23
N GLY A 12 1.26 -1.09 -10.54
CA GLY A 12 -0.12 -0.99 -11.03
C GLY A 12 -1.13 -1.18 -9.90
N CYS A 13 -0.96 -0.47 -8.78
CA CYS A 13 -1.77 -0.66 -7.57
C CYS A 13 -3.25 -0.21 -7.72
N GLY A 14 -3.59 0.46 -8.82
CA GLY A 14 -4.94 0.94 -9.10
C GLY A 14 -5.47 1.79 -7.94
N THR A 15 -6.65 1.44 -7.43
CA THR A 15 -7.26 2.13 -6.30
C THR A 15 -6.71 1.70 -4.93
N GLY A 16 -5.57 0.99 -4.88
CA GLY A 16 -4.88 0.61 -3.64
C GLY A 16 -5.53 -0.49 -2.81
N ARG A 17 -6.49 -1.24 -3.37
CA ARG A 17 -7.23 -2.29 -2.62
C ARG A 17 -6.29 -3.39 -2.14
N PHE A 18 -5.43 -3.89 -3.02
CA PHE A 18 -4.57 -5.01 -2.71
C PHE A 18 -3.42 -4.56 -1.80
N CYS A 19 -2.84 -3.37 -2.01
CA CYS A 19 -1.96 -2.73 -1.02
C CYS A 19 -2.55 -2.72 0.40
N CYS A 20 -3.84 -2.38 0.57
CA CYS A 20 -4.46 -2.33 1.92
C CYS A 20 -4.53 -3.73 2.54
N LEU A 21 -4.87 -4.74 1.74
CA LEU A 21 -4.90 -6.14 2.18
C LEU A 21 -3.50 -6.62 2.58
N LEU A 22 -2.48 -6.28 1.79
CA LEU A 22 -1.08 -6.60 2.08
C LEU A 22 -0.61 -5.92 3.37
N ALA A 23 -0.95 -4.65 3.58
CA ALA A 23 -0.58 -3.93 4.80
C ALA A 23 -1.26 -4.51 6.06
N ARG A 24 -2.49 -5.02 5.91
CA ARG A 24 -3.21 -5.70 7.00
C ARG A 24 -2.62 -7.08 7.30
N ASP A 25 -2.34 -7.87 6.27
CA ASP A 25 -1.91 -9.26 6.41
C ASP A 25 -0.41 -9.37 6.75
N PHE A 26 0.38 -8.34 6.44
CA PHE A 26 1.80 -8.21 6.78
C PHE A 26 2.05 -6.90 7.56
N PRO A 27 1.63 -6.80 8.83
CA PRO A 27 1.76 -5.57 9.61
C PRO A 27 3.21 -5.15 9.89
N ASP A 28 4.16 -6.09 9.82
CA ASP A 28 5.60 -5.82 9.95
C ASP A 28 6.25 -5.42 8.61
N ALA A 29 5.47 -5.29 7.53
CA ALA A 29 5.96 -4.95 6.21
C ALA A 29 5.59 -3.52 5.81
N GLN A 30 6.53 -2.83 5.18
CA GLN A 30 6.25 -1.60 4.46
C GLN A 30 5.66 -1.95 3.09
N VAL A 31 4.45 -1.47 2.81
CA VAL A 31 3.81 -1.65 1.49
C VAL A 31 3.92 -0.35 0.69
N ILE A 32 4.37 -0.44 -0.56
CA ILE A 32 4.43 0.67 -1.51
C ILE A 32 3.59 0.32 -2.73
N GLY A 33 2.56 1.12 -3.02
CA GLY A 33 1.78 1.01 -4.25
C GLY A 33 2.21 2.06 -5.27
N MET A 34 2.37 1.67 -6.53
CA MET A 34 2.66 2.59 -7.63
C MET A 34 1.65 2.41 -8.74
N ASP A 35 1.15 3.51 -9.31
CA ASP A 35 0.24 3.47 -10.47
C ASP A 35 0.48 4.68 -11.37
N ILE A 36 0.41 4.48 -12.68
CA ILE A 36 0.61 5.57 -13.66
C ILE A 36 -0.55 6.57 -13.68
N SER A 37 -1.74 6.17 -13.21
CA SER A 37 -2.94 7.01 -13.19
C SER A 37 -3.00 7.84 -11.91
N PRO A 38 -2.89 9.18 -11.99
CA PRO A 38 -3.01 10.04 -10.81
C PRO A 38 -4.40 9.96 -10.16
N ASN A 39 -5.44 9.65 -10.94
CA ASN A 39 -6.80 9.48 -10.41
C ASN A 39 -6.93 8.20 -9.59
N SER A 40 -6.27 7.12 -10.01
CA SER A 40 -6.18 5.87 -9.24
C SER A 40 -5.50 6.13 -7.89
N LEU A 41 -4.38 6.86 -7.89
CA LEU A 41 -3.65 7.22 -6.66
C LEU A 41 -4.46 8.14 -5.72
N LYS A 42 -5.30 9.05 -6.24
CA LYS A 42 -6.22 9.83 -5.40
C LYS A 42 -7.22 8.94 -4.67
N ILE A 43 -7.78 7.93 -5.34
CA ILE A 43 -8.71 6.98 -4.73
C ILE A 43 -7.96 6.08 -3.73
N ALA A 44 -6.75 5.62 -4.07
CA ALA A 44 -5.91 4.82 -3.19
C ALA A 44 -5.57 5.55 -1.88
N ASN A 45 -5.26 6.86 -1.94
CA ASN A 45 -5.03 7.67 -0.74
C ASN A 45 -6.27 7.74 0.16
N ARG A 46 -7.46 7.99 -0.41
CA ARG A 46 -8.71 7.99 0.36
C ARG A 46 -8.97 6.63 1.01
N LEU A 47 -8.74 5.54 0.28
CA LEU A 47 -8.92 4.19 0.81
C LEU A 47 -7.94 3.90 1.96
N LYS A 48 -6.67 4.27 1.81
CA LYS A 48 -5.66 4.16 2.86
C LYS A 48 -6.08 4.88 4.13
N GLU A 49 -6.61 6.11 4.02
CA GLU A 49 -7.10 6.91 5.15
C GLU A 49 -8.28 6.24 5.86
N CYS A 50 -9.29 5.79 5.10
CA CYS A 50 -10.45 5.10 5.66
C CYS A 50 -10.09 3.79 6.38
N LEU A 51 -9.05 3.09 5.94
CA LEU A 51 -8.64 1.80 6.48
C LEU A 51 -7.44 1.88 7.44
N GLN A 52 -6.94 3.07 7.74
CA GLN A 52 -5.77 3.31 8.62
C GLN A 52 -4.58 2.38 8.30
N SER A 53 -4.37 2.07 7.02
CA SER A 53 -3.40 1.08 6.60
C SER A 53 -1.99 1.67 6.49
N GLN A 54 -0.98 0.93 6.95
CA GLN A 54 0.43 1.31 6.84
C GLN A 54 0.98 1.02 5.42
N MET A 55 0.62 1.88 4.45
CA MET A 55 1.22 1.87 3.11
C MET A 55 1.69 3.26 2.67
N SER A 56 2.59 3.30 1.69
CA SER A 56 2.98 4.50 0.95
C SER A 56 2.58 4.37 -0.52
N LEU A 57 2.38 5.51 -1.19
CA LEU A 57 2.10 5.55 -2.63
C LEU A 57 3.22 6.33 -3.34
N LEU A 58 3.69 5.80 -4.47
CA LEU A 58 4.69 6.41 -5.35
C LEU A 58 4.08 6.73 -6.71
#